data_AF-A0A914GV81-F1
#
_entry.id   AF-A0A914GV81-F1
#
_cell.length_a   1.000
_cell.length_b   1.000
_cell.length_c   1.000
_cell.angle_alpha   90.00
_cell.angle_beta   90.00
_cell.angle_gamma   90.00
#
_symmetry.space_group_name_H-M   'P 1'
#
loop_
_entity.id
_entity.type
_entity.pdbx_description
1 polymer ?
#
loop_
_entity_poly.entity_id
_entity_poly.type
_entity_poly.pdbx_seq_one_letter_code
_entity_poly.pdbx_strand_id
1 'polypeptide(L)'
;MPKSVVFKPENSKRKRLTSEEGSDDSSSIGLKKKRGTTLWPTQTSLMPREAYNFCKSILELEETKNIDLSRLKGNAKFSQLLQDHPIFDESIDIRSFQHSFLHYYRWATALSEVSLFKALQTVMDYVQGEQMVLRHPNFPKRPSSAFTRFAQLTGVNVFKTNGKTSADYKNDQDPRVVKAKQEHAKDRERFLSELQEFFDNHKDELFSAQIQFLQKEIKNAQKAVEQKVSKEPTRRAKSNVPPKQSKQPQKQIPSAFDLYKRSKGTKYDHLPHDDREAKLLRHFKKLSDEQRQIYESIATSLE
;
A
#
# COMPACT_ATOMS: atom_id res chain seq x y z
N MET A 1 5.99 72.48 9.63
CA MET A 1 5.47 73.20 8.44
C MET A 1 5.68 72.31 7.22
N PRO A 2 4.68 72.17 6.34
CA PRO A 2 3.64 71.17 6.56
C PRO A 2 3.17 70.46 5.27
N LYS A 3 2.34 69.42 5.42
CA LYS A 3 0.97 69.22 4.86
C LYS A 3 0.99 67.93 4.01
N SER A 4 0.00 67.05 4.00
CA SER A 4 -1.32 66.94 4.65
C SER A 4 -1.95 65.64 4.07
N VAL A 5 -2.59 64.77 4.87
CA VAL A 5 -4.07 64.66 5.01
C VAL A 5 -4.70 64.00 3.75
N VAL A 6 -5.54 62.94 3.78
CA VAL A 6 -6.31 62.24 4.83
C VAL A 6 -7.29 61.26 4.13
N PHE A 7 -8.10 60.55 4.92
CA PHE A 7 -9.43 59.94 4.65
C PHE A 7 -9.49 58.45 4.24
N LYS A 8 -9.58 57.58 5.26
CA LYS A 8 -10.59 56.51 5.39
C LYS A 8 -11.94 57.16 5.75
N PRO A 9 -13.14 56.68 5.37
CA PRO A 9 -13.82 55.58 6.10
C PRO A 9 -14.69 54.65 5.20
N GLU A 10 -14.89 53.37 5.51
CA GLU A 10 -15.92 52.80 6.41
C GLU A 10 -17.37 52.88 5.88
N ASN A 11 -17.98 51.73 5.59
CA ASN A 11 -19.32 51.31 6.06
C ASN A 11 -19.72 49.98 5.38
N SER A 12 -19.98 48.89 6.08
CA SER A 12 -21.03 48.62 7.08
C SER A 12 -22.32 48.06 6.44
N LYS A 13 -22.54 46.78 6.76
CA LYS A 13 -23.82 46.10 7.05
C LYS A 13 -24.95 46.17 6.02
N ARG A 14 -25.45 44.99 5.64
CA ARG A 14 -26.83 44.58 5.98
C ARG A 14 -27.09 43.08 5.79
N LYS A 15 -27.53 42.46 6.89
CA LYS A 15 -28.35 41.24 6.93
C LYS A 15 -29.68 41.46 6.22
N ARG A 16 -30.26 40.42 5.60
CA ARG A 16 -31.67 40.05 5.80
C ARG A 16 -31.95 38.62 5.35
N LEU A 17 -32.41 37.82 6.32
CA LEU A 17 -33.31 36.68 6.13
C LEU A 17 -34.71 37.21 5.76
N THR A 18 -35.42 36.50 4.90
CA THR A 18 -36.88 36.29 5.00
C THR A 18 -37.27 35.00 4.26
N SER A 19 -38.21 34.31 4.87
CA SER A 19 -38.88 33.04 4.58
C SER A 19 -40.15 33.17 3.72
N GLU A 20 -40.81 32.03 3.48
CA GLU A 20 -42.23 31.82 3.05
C GLU A 20 -42.54 32.02 1.55
N GLU A 21 -43.52 31.37 0.90
CA GLU A 21 -44.30 30.11 0.99
C GLU A 21 -45.26 30.15 -0.23
N GLY A 22 -45.73 28.99 -0.73
CA GLY A 22 -46.86 28.84 -1.67
C GLY A 22 -46.58 29.15 -3.16
N SER A 23 -47.32 28.69 -4.18
CA SER A 23 -48.35 27.66 -4.41
C SER A 23 -48.79 27.87 -5.88
N ASP A 24 -48.93 26.76 -6.63
CA ASP A 24 -49.88 26.46 -7.71
C ASP A 24 -50.00 27.32 -9.02
N ASP A 25 -49.71 26.59 -10.11
CA ASP A 25 -50.56 26.29 -11.27
C ASP A 25 -50.42 27.00 -12.63
N SER A 26 -50.62 26.16 -13.66
CA SER A 26 -51.09 26.43 -15.02
C SER A 26 -50.10 26.83 -16.14
N SER A 27 -49.64 25.78 -16.81
CA SER A 27 -49.77 25.52 -18.26
C SER A 27 -49.36 26.59 -19.29
N SER A 28 -48.38 26.26 -20.14
CA SER A 28 -48.51 26.51 -21.58
C SER A 28 -47.78 25.46 -22.42
N ILE A 29 -48.51 24.98 -23.41
CA ILE A 29 -48.17 23.93 -24.36
C ILE A 29 -47.16 24.48 -25.39
N GLY A 30 -46.06 23.75 -25.58
CA GLY A 30 -45.05 24.02 -26.60
C GLY A 30 -44.49 22.75 -27.22
N LEU A 31 -45.27 22.09 -28.06
CA LEU A 31 -44.80 21.03 -28.96
C LEU A 31 -43.72 21.60 -29.90
N LYS A 32 -42.47 21.11 -29.80
CA LYS A 32 -41.66 20.73 -30.97
C LYS A 32 -40.32 20.07 -30.63
N LYS A 33 -40.09 18.99 -31.38
CA LYS A 33 -38.82 18.33 -31.74
C LYS A 33 -38.14 17.42 -30.70
N LYS A 34 -38.47 16.14 -30.84
CA LYS A 34 -37.61 14.97 -30.63
C LYS A 34 -36.12 15.28 -30.86
N ARG A 35 -35.35 15.36 -29.79
CA ARG A 35 -33.96 14.90 -29.76
C ARG A 35 -33.93 13.74 -28.78
N GLY A 36 -33.57 12.57 -29.27
CA GLY A 36 -33.43 11.36 -28.47
C GLY A 36 -32.41 11.63 -27.37
N THR A 37 -32.92 11.98 -26.19
CA THR A 37 -32.14 11.99 -24.98
C THR A 37 -32.38 10.61 -24.40
N THR A 38 -31.45 9.69 -24.68
CA THR A 38 -31.40 8.42 -23.98
C THR A 38 -30.98 8.73 -22.54
N LEU A 39 -31.94 9.19 -21.74
CA LEU A 39 -31.82 9.18 -20.28
C LEU A 39 -31.77 7.72 -19.89
N TRP A 40 -30.55 7.22 -19.67
CA TRP A 40 -30.37 5.93 -19.04
C TRP A 40 -31.04 6.00 -17.66
N PRO A 41 -31.93 5.06 -17.31
CA PRO A 41 -32.56 5.07 -16.00
C PRO A 41 -31.47 4.84 -14.97
N THR A 42 -31.34 5.79 -14.04
CA THR A 42 -30.74 5.51 -12.73
C THR A 42 -31.45 4.27 -12.16
N GLN A 43 -30.68 3.20 -11.95
CA GLN A 43 -31.08 1.92 -11.33
C GLN A 43 -31.69 0.84 -12.24
N THR A 44 -30.98 0.38 -13.27
CA THR A 44 -31.15 -1.00 -13.75
C THR A 44 -30.10 -1.90 -13.07
N SER A 45 -30.56 -2.81 -12.21
CA SER A 45 -29.75 -3.88 -11.58
C SER A 45 -29.02 -4.77 -12.60
N LEU A 46 -29.46 -4.74 -13.85
CA LEU A 46 -28.89 -5.50 -14.95
C LEU A 46 -28.06 -4.60 -15.85
N MET A 47 -26.89 -5.10 -16.25
CA MET A 47 -26.02 -4.45 -17.23
C MET A 47 -26.69 -4.45 -18.61
N PRO A 48 -26.81 -3.28 -19.27
CA PRO A 48 -27.34 -3.20 -20.62
C PRO A 48 -26.55 -4.05 -21.61
N ARG A 49 -27.21 -4.58 -22.63
CA ARG A 49 -26.57 -5.46 -23.61
C ARG A 49 -25.50 -4.73 -24.42
N GLU A 50 -25.73 -3.46 -24.69
CA GLU A 50 -24.81 -2.54 -25.35
C GLU A 50 -23.54 -2.36 -24.52
N ALA A 51 -23.68 -2.27 -23.20
CA ALA A 51 -22.57 -2.16 -22.29
C ALA A 51 -21.72 -3.44 -22.26
N TYR A 52 -22.36 -4.62 -22.29
CA TYR A 52 -21.68 -5.90 -22.38
C TYR A 52 -20.92 -6.04 -23.71
N ASN A 53 -21.58 -5.70 -24.83
CA ASN A 53 -20.96 -5.73 -26.15
C ASN A 53 -19.76 -4.78 -26.23
N PHE A 54 -19.83 -3.60 -25.61
CA PHE A 54 -18.71 -2.67 -25.54
C PHE A 54 -17.50 -3.28 -24.81
N CYS A 55 -17.72 -3.89 -23.64
CA CYS A 55 -16.65 -4.59 -22.91
C CYS A 55 -16.06 -5.72 -23.76
N LYS A 56 -16.90 -6.47 -24.47
CA LYS A 56 -16.46 -7.55 -25.36
C LYS A 56 -15.57 -7.02 -26.49
N SER A 57 -15.96 -5.95 -27.17
CA SER A 57 -15.17 -5.34 -28.25
C SER A 57 -13.82 -4.81 -27.76
N ILE A 58 -13.75 -4.27 -26.53
CA ILE A 58 -12.45 -3.87 -25.95
C ILE A 58 -11.52 -5.06 -25.71
N LEU A 59 -12.05 -6.20 -25.26
CA LEU A 59 -11.27 -7.42 -25.10
C LEU A 59 -10.81 -7.98 -26.46
N GLU A 60 -11.67 -7.95 -27.48
CA GLU A 60 -11.30 -8.32 -28.85
C GLU A 60 -10.18 -7.40 -29.42
N LEU A 61 -10.15 -6.12 -29.04
CA LEU A 61 -9.06 -5.20 -29.39
C LEU A 61 -7.74 -5.52 -28.67
N GLU A 62 -7.79 -6.06 -27.45
CA GLU A 62 -6.60 -6.55 -26.74
C GLU A 62 -6.06 -7.84 -27.39
N GLU A 63 -6.93 -8.78 -27.76
CA GLU A 63 -6.54 -10.02 -28.44
C GLU A 63 -5.87 -9.74 -29.79
N THR A 64 -6.36 -8.74 -30.52
CA THR A 64 -5.78 -8.27 -31.78
C THR A 64 -4.54 -7.37 -31.58
N LYS A 65 -4.11 -7.15 -30.33
CA LYS A 65 -2.98 -6.29 -29.92
C LYS A 65 -3.10 -4.84 -30.37
N ASN A 66 -4.32 -4.38 -30.63
CA ASN A 66 -4.60 -2.98 -30.97
C ASN A 66 -4.59 -2.10 -29.71
N ILE A 67 -4.78 -2.68 -28.53
CA ILE A 67 -4.74 -2.01 -27.22
C ILE A 67 -4.02 -2.91 -26.20
N ASP A 68 -3.17 -2.33 -25.35
CA ASP A 68 -2.53 -3.04 -24.22
C ASP A 68 -3.27 -2.70 -22.91
N LEU A 69 -4.11 -3.62 -22.42
CA LEU A 69 -4.86 -3.42 -21.16
C LEU A 69 -4.05 -3.85 -19.93
N SER A 70 -2.99 -4.62 -20.08
CA SER A 70 -2.22 -5.22 -18.97
C SER A 70 -1.60 -4.20 -18.01
N ARG A 71 -1.32 -2.99 -18.51
CA ARG A 71 -0.72 -1.88 -17.74
C ARG A 71 -1.76 -0.94 -17.13
N LEU A 72 -3.04 -1.14 -17.46
CA LEU A 72 -4.12 -0.24 -17.10
C LEU A 72 -4.88 -0.74 -15.88
N LYS A 73 -5.37 0.20 -15.08
CA LYS A 73 -6.20 -0.08 -13.90
C LYS A 73 -7.67 -0.10 -14.30
N GLY A 74 -8.51 -0.81 -13.55
CA GLY A 74 -9.97 -0.88 -13.79
C GLY A 74 -10.72 0.45 -13.71
N ASN A 75 -10.05 1.55 -13.34
CA ASN A 75 -10.57 2.92 -13.36
C ASN A 75 -9.98 3.80 -14.47
N ALA A 76 -9.30 3.21 -15.46
CA ALA A 76 -8.82 3.93 -16.63
C ALA A 76 -9.98 4.58 -17.41
N LYS A 77 -9.70 5.73 -18.02
CA LYS A 77 -10.68 6.46 -18.84
C LYS A 77 -10.74 5.87 -20.24
N PHE A 78 -11.88 5.31 -20.64
CA PHE A 78 -12.09 4.79 -21.99
C PHE A 78 -11.90 5.86 -23.08
N SER A 79 -12.24 7.12 -22.78
CA SER A 79 -12.03 8.23 -23.71
C SER A 79 -10.56 8.46 -24.08
N GLN A 80 -9.60 8.03 -23.24
CA GLN A 80 -8.17 8.13 -23.52
C GLN A 80 -7.65 6.85 -24.19
N LEU A 81 -8.23 5.70 -23.84
CA LEU A 81 -7.95 4.40 -24.45
C LEU A 81 -8.33 4.36 -25.94
N LEU A 82 -9.40 5.05 -26.29
CA LEU A 82 -10.05 4.98 -27.60
C LEU A 82 -9.76 6.18 -28.50
N GLN A 83 -8.82 7.06 -28.12
CA GLN A 83 -8.46 8.25 -28.93
C GLN A 83 -8.02 7.88 -30.34
N ASP A 84 -7.35 6.73 -30.49
CA ASP A 84 -6.77 6.28 -31.75
C ASP A 84 -7.62 5.22 -32.47
N HIS A 85 -8.79 4.83 -31.90
CA HIS A 85 -9.62 3.73 -32.38
C HIS A 85 -11.09 4.15 -32.58
N PRO A 86 -11.47 4.66 -33.77
CA PRO A 86 -12.82 5.17 -34.05
C PRO A 86 -13.79 4.05 -34.44
N ILE A 87 -13.84 2.95 -33.67
CA ILE A 87 -14.64 1.76 -34.02
C ILE A 87 -16.00 1.75 -33.30
N PHE A 88 -16.20 2.62 -32.31
CA PHE A 88 -17.41 2.61 -31.51
C PHE A 88 -18.49 3.49 -32.13
N ASP A 89 -19.69 2.93 -32.23
CA ASP A 89 -20.90 3.60 -32.68
C ASP A 89 -21.04 4.97 -32.01
N GLU A 90 -21.15 6.05 -32.81
CA GLU A 90 -21.32 7.44 -32.34
C GLU A 90 -22.57 7.61 -31.45
N SER A 91 -23.47 6.62 -31.45
CA SER A 91 -24.62 6.58 -30.55
C SER A 91 -24.26 6.32 -29.08
N ILE A 92 -23.05 5.82 -28.78
CA ILE A 92 -22.60 5.48 -27.42
C ILE A 92 -21.90 6.67 -26.77
N ASP A 93 -22.54 7.28 -25.78
CA ASP A 93 -21.87 8.26 -24.91
C ASP A 93 -20.87 7.56 -23.98
N ILE A 94 -19.59 7.64 -24.36
CA ILE A 94 -18.45 7.06 -23.63
C ILE A 94 -18.40 7.54 -22.17
N ARG A 95 -18.82 8.79 -21.88
CA ARG A 95 -18.79 9.31 -20.50
C ARG A 95 -19.86 8.65 -19.63
N SER A 96 -21.07 8.53 -20.15
CA SER A 96 -22.16 7.82 -19.47
C SER A 96 -21.84 6.34 -19.32
N PHE A 97 -21.25 5.70 -20.35
CA PHE A 97 -20.80 4.33 -20.27
C PHE A 97 -19.72 4.13 -19.19
N GLN A 98 -18.70 5.00 -19.12
CA GLN A 98 -17.65 4.93 -18.10
C GLN A 98 -18.25 4.92 -16.68
N HIS A 99 -19.25 5.75 -16.43
CA HIS A 99 -19.90 5.82 -15.13
C HIS A 99 -20.63 4.50 -14.79
N SER A 100 -21.39 3.96 -15.75
CA SER A 100 -22.10 2.68 -15.60
C SER A 100 -21.13 1.49 -15.48
N PHE A 101 -20.07 1.45 -16.27
CA PHE A 101 -19.03 0.42 -16.19
C PHE A 101 -18.38 0.39 -14.81
N LEU A 102 -18.02 1.54 -14.24
CA LEU A 102 -17.45 1.60 -12.89
C LEU A 102 -18.44 1.09 -11.83
N HIS A 103 -19.73 1.29 -12.04
CA HIS A 103 -20.77 0.77 -11.17
C HIS A 103 -20.84 -0.76 -11.23
N TYR A 104 -20.91 -1.34 -12.43
CA TYR A 104 -20.92 -2.80 -12.62
C TYR A 104 -19.60 -3.45 -12.22
N TYR A 105 -18.47 -2.81 -12.47
CA TYR A 105 -17.15 -3.25 -12.02
C TYR A 105 -17.09 -3.32 -10.49
N ARG A 106 -17.62 -2.30 -9.79
CA ARG A 106 -17.71 -2.30 -8.32
C ARG A 106 -18.58 -3.43 -7.80
N TRP A 107 -19.71 -3.71 -8.44
CA TRP A 107 -20.57 -4.84 -8.09
C TRP A 107 -19.89 -6.19 -8.34
N ALA A 108 -19.28 -6.38 -9.51
CA ALA A 108 -18.61 -7.62 -9.89
C ALA A 108 -17.37 -7.92 -9.02
N THR A 109 -16.71 -6.89 -8.49
CA THR A 109 -15.50 -7.03 -7.65
C THR A 109 -15.79 -6.96 -6.15
N ALA A 110 -17.05 -6.74 -5.75
CA ALA A 110 -17.45 -6.52 -4.35
C ALA A 110 -16.63 -5.42 -3.62
N LEU A 111 -15.95 -4.52 -4.35
CA LEU A 111 -15.09 -3.47 -3.77
C LEU A 111 -15.89 -2.50 -2.87
N SER A 112 -17.21 -2.40 -3.08
CA SER A 112 -18.13 -1.60 -2.26
C SER A 112 -18.90 -2.39 -1.19
N GLU A 113 -18.72 -3.70 -1.09
CA GLU A 113 -19.39 -4.53 -0.07
C GLU A 113 -18.66 -4.53 1.29
N VAL A 114 -17.65 -3.67 1.45
CA VAL A 114 -17.11 -3.39 2.78
C VAL A 114 -18.18 -2.60 3.54
N SER A 115 -18.82 -3.25 4.51
CA SER A 115 -19.80 -2.59 5.37
C SER A 115 -19.23 -1.30 5.95
N LEU A 116 -20.07 -0.27 6.13
CA LEU A 116 -19.62 0.99 6.72
C LEU A 116 -18.91 0.76 8.06
N PHE A 117 -19.39 -0.20 8.86
CA PHE A 117 -18.71 -0.65 10.07
C PHE A 117 -17.26 -1.09 9.81
N LYS A 118 -17.03 -1.97 8.82
CA LYS A 118 -15.68 -2.45 8.49
C LYS A 118 -14.81 -1.36 7.87
N ALA A 119 -15.39 -0.45 7.10
CA ALA A 119 -14.68 0.71 6.55
C ALA A 119 -14.23 1.66 7.67
N LEU A 120 -15.13 2.01 8.59
CA LEU A 120 -14.82 2.83 9.76
C LEU A 120 -13.76 2.17 10.65
N GLN A 121 -13.87 0.87 10.90
CA GLN A 121 -12.86 0.13 11.66
C GLN A 121 -11.50 0.19 10.96
N THR A 122 -11.46 -0.01 9.65
CA THR A 122 -10.20 0.03 8.88
C THR A 122 -9.57 1.42 8.91
N VAL A 123 -10.38 2.48 8.84
CA VAL A 123 -9.90 3.86 8.97
C VAL A 123 -9.38 4.12 10.38
N MET A 124 -10.10 3.68 11.42
CA MET A 124 -9.64 3.81 12.80
C MET A 124 -8.32 3.07 13.04
N ASP A 125 -8.22 1.81 12.60
CA ASP A 125 -7.01 1.00 12.71
C ASP A 125 -5.83 1.65 11.98
N TYR A 126 -6.09 2.25 10.81
CA TYR A 126 -5.08 2.98 10.04
C TYR A 126 -4.62 4.26 10.75
N VAL A 127 -5.57 5.05 11.25
CA VAL A 127 -5.30 6.33 11.93
C VAL A 127 -4.53 6.12 13.22
N GLN A 128 -4.83 5.04 13.94
CA GLN A 128 -4.11 4.64 15.16
C GLN A 128 -2.78 3.94 14.86
N GLY A 129 -2.50 3.62 13.60
CA GLY A 129 -1.29 2.92 13.18
C GLY A 129 -0.04 3.80 13.19
N GLU A 130 1.12 3.13 13.17
CA GLU A 130 2.44 3.76 13.03
C GLU A 130 2.59 4.55 11.72
N GLN A 131 1.84 4.17 10.68
CA GLN A 131 1.94 4.76 9.34
C GLN A 131 1.53 6.23 9.31
N MET A 132 0.63 6.66 10.20
CA MET A 132 0.26 8.06 10.35
C MET A 132 1.39 8.88 10.95
N VAL A 133 2.08 8.34 11.97
CA VAL A 133 3.23 8.99 12.60
C VAL A 133 4.35 9.20 11.58
N LEU A 134 4.66 8.17 10.80
CA LEU A 134 5.69 8.22 9.77
C LEU A 134 5.38 9.19 8.62
N ARG A 135 4.11 9.52 8.42
CA ARG A 135 3.65 10.48 7.40
C ARG A 135 3.55 11.90 7.92
N HIS A 136 3.76 12.12 9.22
CA HIS A 136 3.70 13.45 9.80
C HIS A 136 4.78 14.36 9.18
N PRO A 137 4.46 15.60 8.74
CA PRO A 137 5.42 16.46 8.05
C PRO A 137 6.70 16.73 8.84
N ASN A 138 6.59 16.81 10.16
CA ASN A 138 7.70 17.07 11.08
C ASN A 138 8.34 15.79 11.63
N PHE A 139 7.95 14.60 11.15
CA PHE A 139 8.56 13.37 11.63
C PHE A 139 10.04 13.33 11.20
N PRO A 140 10.98 13.10 12.14
CA PRO A 140 12.41 13.13 11.84
C PRO A 140 12.79 12.01 10.87
N LYS A 141 13.66 12.34 9.91
CA LYS A 141 14.11 11.38 8.90
C LYS A 141 15.24 10.52 9.46
N ARG A 142 15.15 9.22 9.25
CA ARG A 142 16.20 8.28 9.66
C ARG A 142 17.55 8.66 9.00
N PRO A 143 18.65 8.67 9.76
CA PRO A 143 19.95 9.03 9.24
C PRO A 143 20.46 7.99 8.24
N SER A 144 21.06 8.45 7.14
CA SER A 144 21.70 7.57 6.16
C SER A 144 22.87 6.82 6.79
N SER A 145 23.17 5.61 6.29
CA SER A 145 24.27 4.80 6.81
C SER A 145 25.63 5.48 6.66
N ALA A 146 26.61 5.14 7.51
CA ALA A 146 27.98 5.62 7.40
C ALA A 146 28.62 5.30 6.03
N PHE A 147 28.27 4.16 5.42
CA PHE A 147 28.70 3.82 4.06
C PHE A 147 28.08 4.74 3.00
N THR A 148 26.79 5.06 3.13
CA THR A 148 26.11 6.02 2.26
C THR A 148 26.77 7.40 2.32
N ARG A 149 27.14 7.85 3.54
CA ARG A 149 27.91 9.09 3.74
C ARG A 149 29.30 9.02 3.08
N PHE A 150 30.01 7.90 3.25
CA PHE A 150 31.30 7.67 2.61
C PHE A 150 31.20 7.69 1.07
N ALA A 151 30.19 7.05 0.50
CA ALA A 151 29.92 7.04 -0.93
C ALA A 151 29.63 8.47 -1.46
N GLN A 152 28.87 9.27 -0.70
CA GLN A 152 28.65 10.70 -1.01
C GLN A 152 29.96 11.50 -0.99
N LEU A 153 30.81 11.31 0.02
CA LEU A 153 32.11 11.99 0.13
C LEU A 153 33.10 11.60 -0.97
N THR A 154 32.94 10.41 -1.55
CA THR A 154 33.78 9.90 -2.64
C THR A 154 33.18 10.14 -4.03
N GLY A 155 31.98 10.75 -4.10
CA GLY A 155 31.28 11.00 -5.36
C GLY A 155 30.76 9.75 -6.07
N VAL A 156 30.75 8.60 -5.39
CA VAL A 156 30.31 7.32 -5.94
C VAL A 156 28.81 7.15 -5.70
N ASN A 157 28.07 6.82 -6.75
CA ASN A 157 26.66 6.49 -6.58
C ASN A 157 26.54 5.17 -5.80
N VAL A 158 25.80 5.19 -4.68
CA VAL A 158 25.58 4.06 -3.78
C VAL A 158 25.00 2.84 -4.51
N PHE A 159 24.26 3.06 -5.60
CA PHE A 159 23.65 2.01 -6.42
C PHE A 159 24.54 1.53 -7.57
N LYS A 160 25.69 2.19 -7.79
CA LYS A 160 26.72 1.81 -8.77
C LYS A 160 28.07 1.58 -8.07
N THR A 161 28.05 1.14 -6.82
CA THR A 161 29.28 0.93 -6.05
C THR A 161 30.07 -0.23 -6.63
N ASN A 162 31.26 0.09 -7.13
CA ASN A 162 32.25 -0.88 -7.58
C ASN A 162 32.89 -1.55 -6.35
N GLY A 163 33.39 -2.79 -6.48
CA GLY A 163 34.03 -3.52 -5.36
C GLY A 163 35.16 -2.75 -4.64
N LYS A 164 35.78 -1.77 -5.32
CA LYS A 164 36.79 -0.86 -4.77
C LYS A 164 36.25 0.05 -3.65
N THR A 165 35.08 0.66 -3.82
CA THR A 165 34.49 1.56 -2.80
C THR A 165 34.15 0.81 -1.50
N SER A 166 33.77 -0.47 -1.60
CA SER A 166 33.54 -1.32 -0.43
C SER A 166 34.85 -1.73 0.26
N ALA A 167 35.91 -1.96 -0.50
CA ALA A 167 37.24 -2.23 0.05
C ALA A 167 37.84 -0.98 0.75
N ASP A 168 37.68 0.21 0.14
CA ASP A 168 38.14 1.47 0.71
C ASP A 168 37.43 1.80 2.02
N TYR A 169 36.12 1.50 2.13
CA TYR A 169 35.37 1.69 3.37
C TYR A 169 35.83 0.77 4.52
N LYS A 170 36.47 -0.37 4.20
CA LYS A 170 37.05 -1.27 5.23
C LYS A 170 38.37 -0.75 5.78
N ASN A 171 38.97 0.27 5.16
CA ASN A 171 40.16 0.92 5.68
C ASN A 171 39.78 1.96 6.74
N ASP A 172 39.79 1.55 8.00
CA ASP A 172 39.43 2.40 9.13
C ASP A 172 40.38 3.58 9.38
N GLN A 173 41.53 3.61 8.69
CA GLN A 173 42.51 4.71 8.76
C GLN A 173 42.32 5.75 7.66
N ASP A 174 41.44 5.52 6.68
CA ASP A 174 41.16 6.52 5.65
C ASP A 174 40.43 7.72 6.29
N PRO A 175 40.95 8.97 6.14
CA PRO A 175 40.34 10.16 6.73
C PRO A 175 38.88 10.36 6.27
N ARG A 176 38.50 9.89 5.08
CA ARG A 176 37.14 9.96 4.55
C ARG A 176 36.21 8.97 5.25
N VAL A 177 36.70 7.79 5.61
CA VAL A 177 35.94 6.79 6.38
C VAL A 177 35.75 7.27 7.82
N VAL A 178 36.80 7.82 8.43
CA VAL A 178 36.72 8.41 9.78
C VAL A 178 35.70 9.56 9.80
N LYS A 179 35.79 10.49 8.84
CA LYS A 179 34.84 11.61 8.70
C LYS A 179 33.40 11.12 8.49
N ALA A 180 33.18 10.15 7.60
CA ALA A 180 31.85 9.58 7.37
C ALA A 180 31.25 8.93 8.62
N LYS A 181 32.06 8.21 9.40
CA LYS A 181 31.63 7.60 10.67
C LYS A 181 31.33 8.65 11.75
N GLN A 182 32.10 9.74 11.80
CA GLN A 182 31.86 10.86 12.72
C GLN A 182 30.59 11.63 12.35
N GLU A 183 30.36 11.92 11.08
CA GLU A 183 29.14 12.60 10.63
C GLU A 183 27.89 11.74 10.85
N HIS A 184 27.96 10.45 10.51
CA HIS A 184 26.89 9.51 10.82
C HIS A 184 26.58 9.41 12.32
N ALA A 185 27.60 9.60 13.18
CA ALA A 185 27.39 9.66 14.63
C ALA A 185 26.56 10.86 15.05
N LYS A 186 26.96 12.05 14.59
CA LYS A 186 26.27 13.31 14.88
C LYS A 186 24.83 13.26 14.35
N ASP A 187 24.64 12.70 13.16
CA ASP A 187 23.31 12.51 12.58
C ASP A 187 22.41 11.61 13.45
N ARG A 188 22.96 10.58 14.11
CA ARG A 188 22.20 9.71 15.02
C ARG A 188 21.84 10.40 16.33
N GLU A 189 22.75 11.17 16.90
CA GLU A 189 22.50 11.96 18.11
C GLU A 189 21.45 13.05 17.84
N ARG A 190 21.56 13.72 16.68
CA ARG A 190 20.57 14.68 16.21
C ARG A 190 19.21 14.02 15.99
N PHE A 191 19.17 12.89 15.29
CA PHE A 191 17.93 12.13 15.06
C PHE A 191 17.26 11.70 16.36
N LEU A 192 18.03 11.27 17.36
CA LEU A 192 17.50 10.93 18.67
C LEU A 192 16.88 12.16 19.36
N SER A 193 17.57 13.30 19.32
CA SER A 193 17.08 14.55 19.91
C SER A 193 15.79 15.01 19.23
N GLU A 194 15.75 15.01 17.90
CA GLU A 194 14.57 15.37 17.11
C GLU A 194 13.41 14.38 17.34
N LEU A 195 13.68 13.08 17.54
CA LEU A 195 12.65 12.10 17.90
C LEU A 195 12.07 12.32 19.29
N GLN A 196 12.91 12.70 20.26
CA GLN A 196 12.46 13.01 21.62
C GLN A 196 11.62 14.29 21.63
N GLU A 197 12.09 15.34 20.96
CA GLU A 197 11.34 16.59 20.81
C GLU A 197 10.01 16.37 20.08
N PHE A 198 10.00 15.58 19.00
CA PHE A 198 8.76 15.20 18.33
C PHE A 198 7.81 14.44 19.26
N PHE A 199 8.31 13.49 20.03
CA PHE A 199 7.50 12.73 20.97
C PHE A 199 6.91 13.63 22.06
N ASP A 200 7.71 14.53 22.64
CA ASP A 200 7.25 15.41 23.72
C ASP A 200 6.24 16.44 23.22
N ASN A 201 6.41 16.99 22.01
CA ASN A 201 5.50 17.98 21.43
C ASN A 201 4.15 17.39 20.99
N HIS A 202 4.09 16.10 20.64
CA HIS A 202 2.88 15.47 20.10
C HIS A 202 2.28 14.40 21.01
N LYS A 203 2.83 14.18 22.21
CA LYS A 203 2.45 13.07 23.10
C LYS A 203 0.96 12.98 23.39
N ASP A 204 0.29 14.12 23.55
CA ASP A 204 -1.11 14.20 23.94
C ASP A 204 -2.08 13.96 22.78
N GLU A 205 -1.61 14.08 21.54
CA GLU A 205 -2.41 13.87 20.31
C GLU A 205 -2.28 12.44 19.77
N LEU A 206 -1.33 11.67 20.29
CA LEU A 206 -0.99 10.34 19.79
C LEU A 206 -1.80 9.25 20.49
N PHE A 207 -2.15 8.22 19.72
CA PHE A 207 -2.79 7.03 20.26
C PHE A 207 -1.78 6.14 21.01
N SER A 208 -2.27 5.28 21.91
CA SER A 208 -1.44 4.37 22.70
C SER A 208 -0.49 3.51 21.87
N ALA A 209 -0.96 2.98 20.74
CA ALA A 209 -0.16 2.20 19.80
C ALA A 209 1.00 3.02 19.18
N GLN A 210 0.74 4.29 18.88
CA GLN A 210 1.73 5.21 18.32
C GLN A 210 2.77 5.64 19.37
N ILE A 211 2.32 5.87 20.61
CA ILE A 211 3.20 6.14 21.75
C ILE A 211 4.15 4.96 21.97
N GLN A 212 3.65 3.73 21.98
CA GLN A 212 4.48 2.53 22.11
C GLN A 212 5.49 2.39 20.95
N PHE A 213 5.06 2.69 19.72
CA PHE A 213 5.93 2.72 18.55
C PHE A 213 7.07 3.72 18.72
N LEU A 214 6.77 4.97 19.09
CA LEU A 214 7.76 6.02 19.28
C LEU A 214 8.70 5.73 20.45
N GLN A 215 8.19 5.24 21.57
CA GLN A 215 9.02 4.81 22.70
C GLN A 215 10.01 3.70 22.30
N LYS A 216 9.56 2.74 21.49
CA LYS A 216 10.42 1.69 20.95
C LYS A 216 11.48 2.27 20.01
N GLU A 217 11.09 3.20 19.14
CA GLU A 217 12.00 3.84 18.19
C GLU A 217 13.06 4.69 18.91
N ILE A 218 12.67 5.49 19.91
CA ILE A 218 13.56 6.25 20.79
C ILE A 218 14.52 5.30 21.50
N LYS A 219 14.03 4.21 22.10
CA LYS A 219 14.88 3.21 22.76
C LYS A 219 15.88 2.57 21.81
N ASN A 220 15.48 2.31 20.56
CA ASN A 220 16.37 1.79 19.54
C ASN A 220 17.42 2.82 19.13
N ALA A 221 17.03 4.10 18.98
CA ALA A 221 17.92 5.22 18.68
C ALA A 221 18.91 5.51 19.81
N GLN A 222 18.49 5.40 21.08
CA GLN A 222 19.35 5.50 22.26
C GLN A 222 20.41 4.41 22.27
N LYS A 223 20.01 3.13 22.16
CA LYS A 223 20.95 2.00 22.06
C LYS A 223 21.95 2.18 20.93
N ALA A 224 21.46 2.71 19.82
CA ALA A 224 22.24 3.01 18.64
C ALA A 224 23.36 4.02 18.92
N VAL A 225 23.09 5.08 19.69
CA VAL A 225 24.07 6.07 20.13
C VAL A 225 24.99 5.48 21.21
N GLU A 226 24.45 4.79 22.22
CA GLU A 226 25.18 4.22 23.36
C GLU A 226 26.19 3.12 22.97
N GLN A 227 25.94 2.36 21.90
CA GLN A 227 26.92 1.40 21.35
C GLN A 227 28.25 2.04 20.93
N LYS A 228 28.37 3.37 20.92
CA LYS A 228 29.64 4.10 20.76
C LYS A 228 30.44 4.25 22.07
N VAL A 229 29.78 4.21 23.23
CA VAL A 229 30.42 4.46 24.53
C VAL A 229 31.02 3.17 25.10
N SER A 230 30.37 2.02 24.87
CA SER A 230 30.98 0.74 25.22
C SER A 230 31.94 0.29 24.12
N LYS A 231 33.24 0.53 24.33
CA LYS A 231 34.34 -0.12 23.59
C LYS A 231 34.46 -1.61 23.88
N GLU A 232 33.52 -2.20 24.59
CA GLU A 232 33.39 -3.63 24.57
C GLU A 232 32.62 -3.97 23.29
N PRO A 233 33.24 -4.63 22.30
CA PRO A 233 32.41 -5.32 21.34
C PRO A 233 31.55 -6.20 22.23
N THR A 234 30.24 -5.98 22.21
CA THR A 234 29.33 -7.07 22.50
C THR A 234 29.60 -8.05 21.37
N ARG A 235 30.71 -8.81 21.49
CA ARG A 235 30.76 -10.20 21.11
C ARG A 235 29.49 -10.68 21.78
N ARG A 236 28.41 -10.75 20.99
CA ARG A 236 27.39 -11.75 21.21
C ARG A 236 28.22 -12.94 21.60
N ALA A 237 28.19 -13.32 22.88
CA ALA A 237 28.86 -14.52 23.32
C ALA A 237 28.51 -15.51 22.22
N LYS A 238 29.53 -16.08 21.56
CA LYS A 238 29.29 -17.22 20.70
C LYS A 238 28.74 -18.26 21.66
N SER A 239 27.44 -18.19 21.92
CA SER A 239 26.69 -19.32 22.37
C SER A 239 27.10 -20.38 21.37
N ASN A 240 27.57 -21.53 21.84
CA ASN A 240 27.70 -22.72 21.00
C ASN A 240 26.34 -23.20 20.43
N VAL A 241 25.34 -22.33 20.42
CA VAL A 241 24.17 -22.41 19.57
C VAL A 241 24.61 -21.97 18.18
N PRO A 242 24.57 -22.87 17.18
CA PRO A 242 24.88 -22.50 15.80
C PRO A 242 24.03 -21.31 15.38
N PRO A 243 24.55 -20.43 14.50
CA PRO A 243 23.84 -19.22 14.11
C PRO A 243 22.44 -19.63 13.65
N LYS A 244 21.42 -19.13 14.34
CA LYS A 244 20.08 -19.01 13.77
C LYS A 244 20.26 -18.02 12.62
N GLN A 245 20.71 -18.53 11.47
CA GLN A 245 20.24 -18.05 10.20
C GLN A 245 18.75 -17.78 10.42
N SER A 246 18.27 -16.63 9.98
CA SER A 246 16.90 -16.57 9.55
C SER A 246 16.75 -17.67 8.52
N LYS A 247 16.42 -18.88 8.99
CA LYS A 247 15.73 -19.85 8.19
C LYS A 247 14.41 -19.13 7.88
N GLN A 248 14.39 -18.32 6.82
CA GLN A 248 13.45 -18.73 5.78
C GLN A 248 13.77 -20.20 5.64
N PRO A 249 12.87 -21.12 6.06
CA PRO A 249 13.14 -22.52 5.87
C PRO A 249 13.65 -22.59 4.43
N GLN A 250 14.89 -23.05 4.23
CA GLN A 250 15.18 -23.73 2.97
C GLN A 250 13.95 -24.58 2.80
N LYS A 251 13.11 -24.24 1.81
CA LYS A 251 11.86 -24.94 1.60
C LYS A 251 12.34 -26.37 1.48
N GLN A 252 12.20 -27.13 2.56
CA GLN A 252 12.42 -28.56 2.51
C GLN A 252 11.45 -28.94 1.43
N ILE A 253 11.98 -29.46 0.33
CA ILE A 253 11.16 -29.76 -0.83
C ILE A 253 10.04 -30.63 -0.27
N PRO A 254 8.79 -30.13 -0.29
CA PRO A 254 7.75 -30.71 0.51
C PRO A 254 7.57 -32.14 0.04
N SER A 255 7.70 -33.11 0.96
CA SER A 255 7.49 -34.51 0.61
C SER A 255 6.07 -34.69 0.07
N ALA A 256 5.83 -35.74 -0.71
CA ALA A 256 4.50 -36.13 -1.14
C ALA A 256 3.49 -36.17 0.03
N PHE A 257 3.96 -36.59 1.22
CA PHE A 257 3.15 -36.57 2.43
C PHE A 257 2.87 -35.14 2.96
N ASP A 258 3.80 -34.21 2.84
CA ASP A 258 3.60 -32.81 3.25
C ASP A 258 2.61 -32.08 2.33
N LEU A 259 2.68 -32.35 1.03
CA LEU A 259 1.70 -31.88 0.05
C LEU A 259 0.30 -32.43 0.35
N TYR A 260 0.22 -33.72 0.72
CA TYR A 260 -1.02 -34.34 1.16
C TYR A 260 -1.57 -33.73 2.46
N LYS A 261 -0.73 -33.47 3.46
CA LYS A 261 -1.14 -32.75 4.68
C LYS A 261 -1.72 -31.38 4.35
N ARG A 262 -1.08 -30.64 3.44
CA ARG A 262 -1.54 -29.33 2.99
C ARG A 262 -2.88 -29.40 2.23
N SER A 263 -3.11 -30.43 1.41
CA SER A 263 -4.38 -30.61 0.69
C SER A 263 -5.56 -30.93 1.61
N LYS A 264 -5.30 -31.46 2.82
CA LYS A 264 -6.33 -31.70 3.84
C LYS A 264 -6.66 -30.49 4.70
N GLY A 265 -5.91 -29.38 4.59
CA GLY A 265 -6.21 -28.12 5.26
C GLY A 265 -6.47 -28.27 6.76
N THR A 266 -7.65 -27.88 7.22
CA THR A 266 -8.10 -27.93 8.62
C THR A 266 -8.74 -29.26 9.03
N LYS A 267 -8.72 -30.29 8.16
CA LYS A 267 -9.26 -31.61 8.54
C LYS A 267 -8.43 -32.19 9.68
N TYR A 268 -9.14 -32.64 10.72
CA TYR A 268 -8.60 -33.23 11.95
C TYR A 268 -7.96 -32.23 12.93
N ASP A 269 -8.22 -30.92 12.79
CA ASP A 269 -7.74 -29.89 13.74
C ASP A 269 -8.34 -30.02 15.16
N HIS A 270 -9.44 -30.76 15.31
CA HIS A 270 -10.03 -31.09 16.62
C HIS A 270 -9.27 -32.19 17.37
N LEU A 271 -8.33 -32.89 16.72
CA LEU A 271 -7.49 -33.91 17.35
C LEU A 271 -6.17 -33.30 17.83
N PRO A 272 -5.57 -33.86 18.89
CA PRO A 272 -4.19 -33.53 19.28
C PRO A 272 -3.22 -33.72 18.10
N HIS A 273 -2.14 -32.94 18.11
CA HIS A 273 -1.17 -32.88 17.00
C HIS A 273 -0.69 -34.28 16.56
N ASP A 274 -0.30 -35.11 17.51
CA ASP A 274 0.28 -36.44 17.23
C ASP A 274 -0.76 -37.42 16.67
N ASP A 275 -1.99 -37.36 17.18
CA ASP A 275 -3.11 -38.16 16.69
C ASP A 275 -3.54 -37.74 15.28
N ARG A 276 -3.50 -36.44 15.00
CA ARG A 276 -3.75 -35.88 13.66
C ARG A 276 -2.70 -36.37 12.66
N GLU A 277 -1.41 -36.30 13.01
CA GLU A 277 -0.34 -36.77 12.13
C GLU A 277 -0.45 -38.28 11.85
N ALA A 278 -0.68 -39.09 12.88
CA ALA A 278 -0.86 -40.52 12.74
C ALA A 278 -2.06 -40.87 11.84
N LYS A 279 -3.17 -40.14 11.98
CA LYS A 279 -4.39 -40.34 11.17
C LYS A 279 -4.19 -39.93 9.71
N LEU A 280 -3.53 -38.80 9.46
CA LEU A 280 -3.18 -38.34 8.12
C LEU A 280 -2.20 -39.29 7.44
N LEU A 281 -1.21 -39.81 8.16
CA LEU A 281 -0.24 -40.77 7.64
C LEU A 281 -0.90 -42.10 7.27
N ARG A 282 -1.81 -42.61 8.12
CA ARG A 282 -2.61 -43.80 7.80
C ARG A 282 -3.46 -43.61 6.55
N HIS A 283 -4.05 -42.43 6.37
CA HIS A 283 -4.86 -42.14 5.19
C HIS A 283 -4.00 -41.98 3.93
N PHE A 284 -2.82 -41.38 4.05
CA PHE A 284 -1.87 -41.27 2.95
C PHE A 284 -1.39 -42.65 2.45
N LYS A 285 -1.08 -43.57 3.39
CA LYS A 285 -0.71 -44.96 3.06
C LYS A 285 -1.86 -45.77 2.43
N LYS A 286 -3.10 -45.36 2.62
CA LYS A 286 -4.31 -45.99 2.05
C LYS A 286 -4.75 -45.40 0.71
N LEU A 287 -4.10 -44.35 0.23
CA LEU A 287 -4.34 -43.83 -1.13
C LEU A 287 -3.95 -44.91 -2.16
N SER A 288 -4.67 -44.96 -3.29
CA SER A 288 -4.25 -45.78 -4.43
C SER A 288 -2.92 -45.28 -4.99
N ASP A 289 -2.20 -46.15 -5.69
CA ASP A 289 -0.89 -45.81 -6.25
C ASP A 289 -0.98 -44.62 -7.22
N GLU A 290 -2.05 -44.56 -8.04
CA GLU A 290 -2.35 -43.41 -8.91
C GLU A 290 -2.50 -42.10 -8.13
N GLN A 291 -3.19 -42.12 -6.99
CA GLN A 291 -3.40 -40.93 -6.15
C GLN A 291 -2.12 -40.51 -5.44
N ARG A 292 -1.28 -41.47 -5.04
CA ARG A 292 0.02 -41.19 -4.42
C ARG A 292 1.00 -40.60 -5.42
N GLN A 293 1.00 -41.10 -6.65
CA GLN A 293 1.85 -40.64 -7.74
C GLN A 293 1.62 -39.17 -8.11
N ILE A 294 0.40 -38.64 -7.92
CA ILE A 294 0.12 -37.21 -8.08
C ILE A 294 0.92 -36.38 -7.06
N TYR A 295 0.99 -36.79 -5.80
CA TYR A 295 1.75 -36.06 -4.79
C TYR A 295 3.26 -36.25 -4.94
N GLU A 296 3.69 -37.43 -5.38
CA GLU A 296 5.11 -37.72 -5.67
C GLU A 296 5.61 -36.92 -6.87
N SER A 297 4.86 -36.87 -7.97
CA SER A 297 5.23 -36.05 -9.14
C SER A 297 5.32 -34.56 -8.82
N ILE A 298 4.39 -34.03 -8.01
CA ILE A 298 4.46 -32.63 -7.54
C ILE A 298 5.69 -32.44 -6.63
N ALA A 299 5.97 -33.36 -5.72
CA ALA A 299 7.15 -33.28 -4.85
C ALA A 299 8.46 -33.28 -5.66
N THR A 300 8.61 -34.17 -6.63
CA THR A 300 9.78 -34.25 -7.51
C THR A 300 9.92 -33.03 -8.42
N SER A 301 8.81 -32.42 -8.86
CA SER A 301 8.86 -31.16 -9.64
C SER A 301 9.31 -29.94 -8.83
N LEU A 302 9.29 -30.06 -7.49
CA LEU A 302 9.69 -29.01 -6.56
C LEU A 302 11.13 -29.19 -6.05
N GLU A 303 11.78 -30.33 -6.36
CA GLU A 303 13.21 -30.60 -6.09
C GLU A 303 14.12 -29.85 -7.06
#